data_AF-A0A183D988-F1
#
_entry.id   AF-A0A183D988-F1
#
_cell.length_a   1.000
_cell.length_b   1.000
_cell.length_c   1.000
_cell.angle_alpha   90.00
_cell.angle_beta   90.00
_cell.angle_gamma   90.00
#
_symmetry.space_group_name_H-M   'P 1'
#
loop_
_entity.id
_entity.type
_entity.pdbx_description
1 polymer ?
#
loop_
_entity_poly.entity_id
_entity_poly.type
_entity_poly.pdbx_seq_one_letter_code
_entity_poly.pdbx_strand_id
1 'polypeptide(L)' 'LYRHDQANAAKHEEEYIDLFSNPFPAAVRGFVDDIIEPHTTRRHICLDLNVLETKMLKNPKKKHGNIPL' A
#
# COMPACT_ATOMS: atom_id res chain seq x y z
N LEU A 1 -20.86 -11.11 4.40
CA LEU A 1 -21.71 -10.21 5.21
C LEU A 1 -22.98 -9.81 4.46
N TYR A 2 -22.94 -9.43 3.18
CA TYR A 2 -24.12 -8.95 2.44
C TYR A 2 -24.60 -9.83 1.27
N ARG A 3 -24.09 -11.07 1.13
CA ARG A 3 -24.34 -11.93 -0.05
C ARG A 3 -25.83 -12.33 -0.25
N HIS A 4 -26.67 -12.15 0.76
CA HIS A 4 -28.09 -12.51 0.73
C HIS A 4 -29.06 -11.31 0.70
N ASP A 5 -28.56 -10.06 0.81
CA ASP A 5 -29.38 -8.85 0.76
C ASP A 5 -29.14 -8.08 -0.55
N GLN A 6 -29.69 -8.61 -1.65
CA GLN A 6 -29.58 -7.97 -2.96
C GLN A 6 -30.37 -6.65 -3.06
N ALA A 7 -31.37 -6.44 -2.19
CA ALA A 7 -32.21 -5.25 -2.23
C ALA A 7 -31.46 -3.98 -1.78
N ASN A 8 -30.47 -4.12 -0.89
CA ASN A 8 -29.64 -3.01 -0.40
C ASN A 8 -28.21 -3.01 -1.00
N ALA A 9 -27.97 -3.75 -2.08
CA ALA A 9 -26.63 -3.90 -2.67
C ALA A 9 -25.94 -2.55 -2.96
N ALA A 10 -26.68 -1.57 -3.49
CA ALA A 10 -26.14 -0.24 -3.78
C ALA A 10 -25.65 0.51 -2.51
N LYS A 11 -26.37 0.39 -1.39
CA LYS A 11 -25.94 1.00 -0.12
C LYS A 11 -24.67 0.36 0.41
N HIS A 12 -24.56 -0.97 0.30
CA HIS A 12 -23.36 -1.68 0.73
C HIS A 12 -22.14 -1.39 -0.16
N GLU A 13 -22.37 -1.11 -1.45
CA GLU A 13 -21.32 -0.66 -2.35
C GLU A 13 -20.82 0.74 -1.97
N GLU A 14 -21.72 1.69 -1.70
CA GLU A 14 -21.37 3.03 -1.23
C GLU A 14 -20.59 2.97 0.10
N GLU A 15 -21.08 2.21 1.08
CA GLU A 15 -20.38 2.00 2.36
C GLU A 15 -18.98 1.39 2.16
N TYR A 16 -18.85 0.44 1.23
CA TYR A 16 -17.56 -0.18 0.94
C TYR A 16 -16.60 0.82 0.28
N ILE A 17 -17.09 1.61 -0.67
CA ILE A 17 -16.30 2.64 -1.33
C ILE A 17 -15.81 3.65 -0.28
N ASP A 18 -16.68 4.13 0.59
CA ASP A 18 -16.31 5.10 1.63
C ASP A 18 -15.27 4.56 2.60
N LEU A 19 -15.40 3.29 3.00
CA LEU A 19 -14.48 2.67 3.96
C LEU A 19 -13.12 2.31 3.35
N PHE A 20 -13.08 1.87 2.08
CA PHE A 20 -11.88 1.26 1.49
C PHE A 20 -11.23 2.07 0.35
N SER A 21 -11.89 3.08 -0.21
CA SER A 21 -11.33 3.90 -1.31
C SER A 21 -10.44 5.04 -0.83
N ASN A 22 -9.87 4.88 0.37
CA ASN A 22 -8.99 5.85 1.00
C ASN A 22 -7.78 5.12 1.60
N PRO A 23 -6.62 5.80 1.76
CA PRO A 23 -5.39 5.18 2.23
C PRO A 23 -5.35 4.93 3.76
N PHE A 24 -6.32 5.43 4.53
CA PHE A 24 -6.27 5.40 6.00
C PHE A 24 -6.27 3.98 6.59
N PRO A 25 -7.09 3.01 6.10
CA PRO A 25 -7.01 1.63 6.55
C PRO A 25 -5.63 0.98 6.35
N ALA A 26 -4.89 1.38 5.32
CA ALA A 26 -3.55 0.88 5.05
C ALA A 26 -2.51 1.54 5.98
N ALA A 27 -2.65 2.84 6.24
CA ALA A 27 -1.79 3.58 7.17
C ALA A 27 -1.88 3.06 8.61
N VAL A 28 -3.09 2.76 9.10
CA VAL A 28 -3.28 2.18 10.45
C VAL A 28 -2.55 0.84 10.63
N ARG A 29 -2.39 0.08 9.54
CA ARG A 29 -1.68 -1.21 9.53
C ARG A 29 -0.17 -1.07 9.29
N GLY A 30 0.33 0.13 9.03
CA GLY A 30 1.72 0.38 8.67
C GLY A 30 2.11 -0.20 7.31
N PHE A 31 1.16 -0.39 6.39
CA PHE A 31 1.47 -0.80 5.02
C PHE A 31 1.98 0.36 4.16
N VAL A 32 1.63 1.58 4.56
CA VAL A 32 2.09 2.83 3.97
C VAL A 32 2.74 3.63 5.09
N ASP A 33 3.91 4.21 4.82
CA ASP A 33 4.67 4.97 5.81
C ASP A 33 4.05 6.36 6.07
N ASP A 34 3.57 7.05 5.02
CA ASP A 34 2.99 8.40 5.15
C ASP A 34 1.94 8.72 4.07
N ILE A 35 1.00 9.63 4.37
CA ILE A 35 0.01 10.18 3.44
C ILE A 35 0.36 11.66 3.20
N ILE A 36 0.91 11.94 2.02
CA ILE A 36 1.50 13.24 1.71
C ILE A 36 0.68 14.03 0.68
N GLU A 37 0.87 15.35 0.66
CA GLU A 37 0.30 16.20 -0.39
C GLU A 37 1.04 15.99 -1.74
N PRO A 38 0.34 15.93 -2.89
CA PRO A 38 0.96 15.53 -4.16
C PRO A 38 2.20 16.32 -4.58
N HIS A 39 2.25 17.63 -4.28
CA HIS A 39 3.37 18.49 -4.64
C HIS A 39 4.62 18.26 -3.77
N THR A 40 4.47 17.63 -2.60
CA THR A 40 5.59 17.32 -1.69
C THR A 40 6.33 16.03 -2.07
N THR A 41 5.77 15.24 -2.99
CA THR A 41 6.30 13.93 -3.41
C THR A 41 7.77 13.98 -3.79
N ARG A 42 8.20 14.96 -4.60
CA ARG A 42 9.61 15.08 -5.03
C ARG A 42 10.55 15.25 -3.84
N ARG A 43 10.15 16.05 -2.85
CA ARG A 43 10.96 16.32 -1.65
C ARG A 43 11.13 15.05 -0.83
N HIS A 44 10.04 14.31 -0.60
CA HIS A 44 10.07 13.04 0.13
C HIS A 44 10.97 12.02 -0.58
N ILE A 45 10.80 11.82 -1.88
CA ILE A 45 11.64 10.89 -2.67
C ILE A 45 13.13 11.24 -2.53
N CYS A 46 13.51 12.51 -2.65
CA CYS A 46 14.92 12.91 -2.50
C CYS A 46 15.47 12.61 -1.10
N LEU A 47 14.67 12.83 -0.05
CA LEU A 47 15.08 12.54 1.33
C LEU A 47 15.21 11.03 1.55
N ASP A 48 14.22 10.24 1.12
CA ASP A 48 14.21 8.80 1.27
C ASP A 48 15.39 8.14 0.54
N LEU A 49 15.71 8.61 -0.66
CA LEU A 49 16.87 8.13 -1.41
C LEU A 49 18.19 8.43 -0.69
N ASN A 50 18.32 9.62 -0.09
CA ASN A 50 19.52 9.96 0.70
C ASN A 50 19.65 9.06 1.93
N VAL A 51 18.55 8.75 2.62
CA VAL A 51 18.54 7.84 3.78
C VAL A 51 18.88 6.40 3.37
N LEU A 52 18.39 5.96 2.20
CA LEU A 52 18.56 4.60 1.70
C LEU A 52 19.89 4.37 0.97
N GLU A 53 20.71 5.40 0.78
CA GLU A 53 21.96 5.36 0.02
C GLU A 53 22.91 4.24 0.48
N THR A 54 23.02 4.04 1.80
CA THR A 54 23.95 3.06 2.39
C THR A 54 23.28 1.74 2.78
N LYS A 55 22.07 1.46 2.28
CA LYS A 55 21.31 0.26 2.67
C LYS A 55 21.98 -1.02 2.14
N MET A 56 22.37 -1.92 3.04
CA MET A 56 22.91 -3.24 2.72
C MET A 56 21.89 -4.34 3.05
N LEU A 57 21.63 -5.24 2.09
CA LEU A 57 20.77 -6.42 2.26
C LEU A 57 21.58 -7.69 2.03
N LYS A 58 21.44 -8.67 2.93
CA LYS A 58 22.07 -9.99 2.80
C LYS A 58 21.08 -11.00 2.24
N ASN A 59 21.41 -11.60 1.10
CA ASN A 59 20.58 -12.62 0.47
C ASN A 59 21.03 -14.04 0.84
N PRO A 60 20.13 -15.05 0.79
CA PRO A 60 20.48 -16.46 0.94
C PRO A 60 21.47 -16.91 -0.15
N LYS A 61 22.39 -17.83 0.21
CA LYS A 61 23.35 -18.41 -0.74
C LYS A 61 22.64 -19.36 -1.71
N LYS A 62 22.56 -18.98 -2.99
CA LYS A 62 21.99 -19.80 -4.08
C LYS A 62 22.70 -19.49 -5.40
N LYS A 63 22.65 -20.41 -6.37
CA LYS A 63 23.20 -20.18 -7.72
C LYS A 63 22.38 -19.13 -8.50
N HIS A 64 21.06 -19.26 -8.48
CA HIS A 64 20.09 -18.33 -9.07
C HIS A 64 18.72 -18.53 -8.40
N GLY A 65 17.74 -17.68 -8.73
CA GLY A 65 16.34 -17.90 -8.36
C GLY A 65 15.64 -18.96 -9.21
N ASN A 66 14.41 -19.31 -8.85
CA ASN A 66 13.49 -20.13 -9.65
C ASN A 66 12.15 -19.37 -9.78
N ILE A 67 12.14 -18.33 -10.62
CA ILE A 67 10.94 -17.53 -10.86
C ILE A 67 10.02 -18.35 -11.78
N PRO A 68 8.70 -18.44 -11.52
CA PRO A 68 7.76 -19.11 -12.42
C PRO A 68 7.86 -18.56 -13.85
N LEU A 69 7.91 -19.46 -14.84
CA LEU A 69 7.93 -19.13 -16.27
C LEU A 69 6.51 -19.10 -16.84
#